data_AF-X5MLR7-F1
#
_entry.id   AF-X5MLR7-F1
#
_cell.length_a   1.000
_cell.length_b   1.000
_cell.length_c   1.000
_cell.angle_alpha   90.00
_cell.angle_beta   90.00
_cell.angle_gamma   90.00
#
_symmetry.space_group_name_H-M   'P 1'
#
loop_
_entity.id
_entity.type
_entity.pdbx_description
1 polymer ?
#
loop_
_entity_poly.entity_id
_entity_poly.type
_entity_poly.pdbx_seq_one_letter_code
_entity_poly.pdbx_strand_id
1 'polypeptide(L)'
;MIWIARIAVGLVFAFSLLMGLQTFFTPEASAVTLGLGTALPDLGMNTFRADIGAFFLAAATFAGLGLFAGRTGAIYGAALLYGLALIGRILGVVMDGAPAGVETPIIIEAVLVVLLVFGARTLGRR
;
A
#
# COMPACT_ATOMS: atom_id res chain seq x y z
N MET A 1 20.36 1.84 13.50
CA MET A 1 19.75 1.70 12.15
C MET A 1 18.76 0.54 12.05
N ILE A 2 19.06 -0.66 12.56
CA ILE A 2 18.12 -1.81 12.50
C ILE A 2 16.76 -1.51 13.11
N TRP A 3 16.69 -0.94 14.31
CA TRP A 3 15.40 -0.63 14.96
C TRP A 3 14.57 0.36 14.15
N ILE A 4 15.22 1.34 13.52
CA ILE A 4 14.57 2.30 12.62
C ILE A 4 13.97 1.56 11.41
N ALA A 5 14.72 0.64 10.79
CA ALA A 5 14.23 -0.18 9.68
C ALA A 5 13.05 -1.09 10.09
N ARG A 6 13.11 -1.71 11.27
CA ARG A 6 12.00 -2.53 11.80
C ARG A 6 10.76 -1.69 12.07
N ILE A 7 10.91 -0.51 12.68
CA ILE A 7 9.79 0.41 12.94
C ILE A 7 9.20 0.89 11.62
N ALA A 8 10.04 1.30 10.65
CA ALA A 8 9.60 1.73 9.33
C ALA A 8 8.74 0.66 8.63
N VAL A 9 9.25 -0.56 8.50
CA VAL A 9 8.49 -1.66 7.88
C VAL A 9 7.26 -2.02 8.73
N GLY A 10 7.36 -1.92 10.05
CA GLY A 10 6.25 -2.14 10.98
C GLY A 10 5.09 -1.17 10.80
N LEU A 11 5.39 0.11 10.56
CA LEU A 11 4.38 1.12 10.24
C LEU A 11 3.70 0.82 8.91
N VAL A 12 4.46 0.44 7.88
CA VAL A 12 3.89 0.05 6.58
C VAL A 12 3.04 -1.21 6.70
N PHE A 13 3.49 -2.20 7.47
CA PHE A 13 2.72 -3.41 7.79
C PHE A 13 1.38 -3.06 8.45
N ALA A 14 1.41 -2.24 9.51
CA ALA A 14 0.20 -1.87 10.25
C ALA A 14 -0.78 -1.06 9.38
N PHE A 15 -0.28 -0.06 8.65
CA PHE A 15 -1.08 0.73 7.71
C PHE A 15 -1.76 -0.16 6.66
N SER A 16 -0.98 -1.02 5.99
CA SER A 16 -1.49 -1.88 4.93
C SER A 16 -2.48 -2.92 5.47
N LEU A 17 -2.23 -3.46 6.67
CA LEU A 17 -3.13 -4.40 7.30
C LEU A 17 -4.48 -3.75 7.64
N LEU A 18 -4.45 -2.56 8.24
CA LEU A 18 -5.66 -1.82 8.59
C LEU A 18 -6.46 -1.43 7.34
N MET A 19 -5.81 -0.90 6.30
CA MET A 19 -6.46 -0.56 5.03
C MET A 19 -7.06 -1.79 4.34
N GLY A 20 -6.34 -2.91 4.34
CA GLY A 20 -6.82 -4.16 3.75
C GLY A 20 -8.02 -4.75 4.49
N LEU A 21 -7.96 -4.81 5.83
CA LEU A 21 -9.07 -5.27 6.65
C LEU A 21 -10.29 -4.34 6.52
N GLN A 22 -10.09 -3.03 6.56
CA GLN A 22 -11.15 -2.06 6.36
C GLN A 22 -11.78 -2.23 4.97
N THR A 23 -10.99 -2.43 3.92
CA THR A 23 -11.54 -2.65 2.57
C THR A 23 -12.30 -3.98 2.47
N PHE A 24 -11.88 -5.03 3.20
CA PHE A 24 -12.59 -6.31 3.22
C PHE A 24 -13.92 -6.27 3.96
N PHE A 25 -13.99 -5.59 5.11
CA PHE A 25 -15.17 -5.59 5.97
C PHE A 25 -16.08 -4.36 5.74
N THR A 26 -15.51 -3.21 5.41
CA THR A 26 -16.20 -1.93 5.18
C THR A 26 -15.70 -1.24 3.89
N PRO A 27 -15.90 -1.87 2.71
CA PRO A 27 -15.37 -1.38 1.44
C PRO A 27 -15.88 0.02 1.06
N GLU A 28 -17.13 0.35 1.39
CA GLU A 28 -17.73 1.67 1.10
C GLU A 28 -16.93 2.82 1.73
N ALA A 29 -16.57 2.69 3.00
CA ALA A 29 -15.78 3.70 3.70
C ALA A 29 -14.39 3.89 3.07
N SER A 30 -13.80 2.78 2.60
CA SER A 30 -12.49 2.80 1.94
C SER A 30 -12.58 3.40 0.53
N ALA A 31 -13.64 3.10 -0.23
CA ALA A 31 -13.88 3.65 -1.56
C ALA A 31 -14.03 5.18 -1.51
N VAL A 32 -14.75 5.71 -0.52
CA VAL A 32 -14.86 7.16 -0.29
C VAL A 32 -13.50 7.77 0.02
N THR A 33 -12.74 7.16 0.94
CA THR A 33 -11.41 7.64 1.34
C THR A 33 -10.42 7.68 0.17
N LEU A 34 -10.51 6.71 -0.76
CA LEU A 34 -9.65 6.63 -1.93
C LEU A 34 -10.15 7.44 -3.14
N GLY A 35 -11.29 8.11 -3.03
CA GLY A 35 -11.85 8.97 -4.08
C GLY A 35 -12.64 8.24 -5.17
N LEU A 36 -13.04 6.99 -4.94
CA LEU A 36 -13.91 6.23 -5.85
C LEU A 36 -15.41 6.53 -5.65
N GLY A 37 -15.75 7.21 -4.55
CA GLY A 37 -17.12 7.64 -4.24
C GLY A 37 -17.99 6.57 -3.57
N THR A 38 -19.26 6.88 -3.35
CA THR A 38 -20.26 6.03 -2.66
C THR A 38 -21.17 5.25 -3.60
N ALA A 39 -21.11 5.49 -4.91
CA ALA A 39 -22.11 5.02 -5.89
C ALA A 39 -21.59 3.91 -6.82
N LEU A 40 -20.68 3.06 -6.35
CA LEU A 40 -20.28 1.87 -7.10
C LEU A 40 -21.46 0.88 -7.15
N PRO A 41 -21.77 0.28 -8.32
CA PRO A 41 -22.71 -0.83 -8.42
C PRO A 41 -22.26 -2.01 -7.54
N ASP A 42 -23.16 -2.92 -7.19
CA ASP A 42 -22.86 -4.10 -6.35
C ASP A 42 -21.64 -4.88 -6.84
N LEU A 43 -21.54 -5.09 -8.15
CA LEU A 43 -20.38 -5.74 -8.76
C LEU A 43 -19.10 -4.91 -8.57
N GLY A 44 -19.17 -3.58 -8.75
CA GLY A 44 -18.04 -2.68 -8.53
C GLY A 44 -17.58 -2.69 -7.07
N MET A 45 -18.50 -2.77 -6.11
CA MET A 45 -18.17 -2.90 -4.69
C MET A 45 -17.52 -4.25 -4.38
N ASN A 46 -17.99 -5.32 -5.01
CA ASN A 46 -17.39 -6.66 -4.90
C ASN A 46 -15.95 -6.68 -5.46
N THR A 47 -15.75 -6.11 -6.66
CA THR A 47 -14.43 -5.96 -7.29
C THR A 47 -13.50 -5.10 -6.45
N PHE A 48 -13.97 -3.96 -5.94
CA PHE A 48 -13.16 -3.10 -5.08
C PHE A 48 -12.71 -3.83 -3.81
N ARG A 49 -13.63 -4.57 -3.16
CA ARG A 49 -13.29 -5.42 -2.01
C ARG A 49 -12.20 -6.43 -2.37
N ALA A 50 -12.38 -7.14 -3.48
CA ALA A 50 -11.46 -8.18 -3.90
C ALA A 50 -10.09 -7.62 -4.26
N ASP A 51 -10.02 -6.67 -5.19
CA ASP A 51 -8.76 -6.26 -5.80
C ASP A 51 -8.02 -5.23 -4.96
N ILE A 52 -8.70 -4.19 -4.48
CA ILE A 52 -8.07 -3.14 -3.65
C ILE A 52 -7.82 -3.65 -2.24
N GLY A 53 -8.74 -4.43 -1.68
CA GLY A 53 -8.51 -5.09 -0.40
C GLY A 53 -7.35 -6.08 -0.46
N ALA A 54 -7.27 -6.92 -1.51
CA ALA A 54 -6.14 -7.84 -1.67
C ALA A 54 -4.81 -7.11 -1.89
N PHE A 55 -4.79 -5.98 -2.60
CA PHE A 55 -3.59 -5.16 -2.76
C PHE A 55 -2.97 -4.79 -1.40
N PHE A 56 -3.77 -4.23 -0.50
CA PHE A 56 -3.30 -3.82 0.82
C PHE A 56 -2.94 -5.02 1.72
N LEU A 57 -3.72 -6.11 1.69
CA LEU A 57 -3.40 -7.33 2.45
C LEU A 57 -2.16 -8.06 1.93
N ALA A 58 -1.91 -8.03 0.62
CA ALA A 58 -0.69 -8.56 0.03
C ALA A 58 0.53 -7.75 0.49
N ALA A 59 0.44 -6.40 0.45
CA ALA A 59 1.49 -5.54 0.96
C ALA A 59 1.76 -5.78 2.47
N ALA A 60 0.71 -5.93 3.27
CA ALA A 60 0.83 -6.30 4.68
C ALA A 60 1.52 -7.66 4.86
N THR A 61 1.13 -8.65 4.06
CA THR A 61 1.71 -10.00 4.13
C THR A 61 3.20 -9.98 3.81
N PHE A 62 3.61 -9.31 2.73
CA PHE A 62 5.02 -9.18 2.34
C PHE A 62 5.85 -8.44 3.40
N ALA A 63 5.34 -7.34 3.95
CA ALA A 63 6.00 -6.62 5.04
C ALA A 63 6.11 -7.49 6.31
N GLY A 64 5.05 -8.21 6.66
CA GLY A 64 5.00 -9.12 7.82
C GLY A 64 5.97 -10.29 7.70
N LEU A 65 6.06 -10.92 6.52
CA LEU A 65 7.05 -11.97 6.24
C LEU A 65 8.48 -11.48 6.45
N GLY A 66 8.77 -10.23 6.05
CA GLY A 66 10.05 -9.59 6.30
C GLY A 66 10.35 -9.33 7.78
N LEU A 67 9.34 -8.94 8.56
CA LEU A 67 9.50 -8.58 9.98
C LEU A 67 9.58 -9.76 10.92
N PHE A 68 8.70 -10.74 10.71
CA PHE A 68 8.40 -11.80 11.67
C PHE A 68 8.96 -13.16 11.24
N ALA A 69 8.98 -13.46 9.94
CA ALA A 69 9.45 -14.74 9.41
C ALA A 69 10.91 -14.70 8.94
N GLY A 70 11.62 -13.58 9.13
CA GLY A 70 13.01 -13.42 8.70
C GLY A 70 13.23 -13.38 7.19
N ARG A 71 12.16 -13.37 6.38
CA ARG A 71 12.22 -13.37 4.91
C ARG A 71 12.37 -11.95 4.39
N THR A 72 13.49 -11.30 4.69
CA THR A 72 13.71 -9.87 4.39
C THR A 72 13.55 -9.50 2.91
N GLY A 73 13.86 -10.42 2.00
CA GLY A 73 13.60 -10.25 0.56
C GLY A 73 12.12 -10.07 0.21
N ALA A 74 11.20 -10.59 1.02
CA ALA A 74 9.75 -10.44 0.83
C ALA A 74 9.29 -8.97 0.92
N ILE A 75 10.02 -8.11 1.64
CA ILE A 75 9.70 -6.68 1.79
C ILE A 75 9.69 -5.97 0.43
N TYR A 76 10.51 -6.42 -0.53
CA TYR A 76 10.49 -5.89 -1.90
C TYR A 76 9.18 -6.16 -2.63
N GLY A 77 8.43 -7.22 -2.26
CA GLY A 77 7.09 -7.48 -2.79
C GLY A 77 6.10 -6.36 -2.41
N ALA A 78 6.11 -5.92 -1.15
CA ALA A 78 5.33 -4.77 -0.72
C ALA A 78 5.79 -3.48 -1.41
N ALA A 79 7.11 -3.31 -1.58
CA ALA A 79 7.67 -2.11 -2.23
C ALA A 79 7.25 -2.05 -3.71
N LEU A 80 7.19 -3.19 -4.39
CA LEU A 80 6.74 -3.30 -5.76
C LEU A 80 5.27 -2.89 -5.90
N LEU A 81 4.39 -3.36 -5.00
CA LEU A 81 2.97 -3.02 -5.02
C LEU A 81 2.76 -1.50 -4.92
N TYR A 82 3.32 -0.84 -3.91
CA TYR A 82 3.22 0.61 -3.78
C TYR A 82 3.96 1.38 -4.89
N GLY A 83 5.06 0.83 -5.41
CA GLY A 83 5.77 1.42 -6.53
C GLY A 83 4.94 1.41 -7.81
N LEU A 84 4.22 0.33 -8.10
CA LEU A 84 3.30 0.23 -9.23
C LEU A 84 2.09 1.15 -9.05
N ALA A 85 1.56 1.27 -7.83
CA ALA A 85 0.49 2.23 -7.52
C ALA A 85 0.94 3.68 -7.81
N LEU A 86 2.14 4.04 -7.34
CA LEU A 86 2.73 5.36 -7.60
C LEU A 86 2.94 5.62 -9.10
N ILE A 87 3.42 4.63 -9.85
CA ILE A 87 3.53 4.73 -11.31
C ILE A 87 2.14 4.96 -11.93
N GLY A 88 1.12 4.22 -11.50
CA GLY A 88 -0.27 4.40 -11.94
C GLY A 88 -0.77 5.83 -11.68
N ARG A 89 -0.49 6.40 -10.49
CA ARG A 89 -0.82 7.78 -10.17
C ARG A 89 -0.12 8.78 -11.08
N ILE A 90 1.18 8.61 -11.32
CA ILE A 90 1.95 9.48 -12.21
C ILE A 90 1.40 9.40 -13.65
N LEU A 91 1.08 8.20 -14.13
CA LEU A 91 0.45 8.02 -15.44
C LEU A 91 -0.89 8.76 -15.53
N GLY A 92 -1.75 8.64 -14.51
CA GLY A 92 -3.01 9.40 -14.45
C GLY A 92 -2.78 10.91 -14.50
N VAL A 93 -1.81 11.43 -13.75
CA VAL A 93 -1.46 12.87 -13.79
C VAL A 93 -0.97 13.31 -15.17
N VAL A 94 -0.15 12.48 -15.83
CA VAL A 94 0.41 12.78 -17.15
C VAL A 94 -0.65 12.72 -18.25
N MET A 95 -1.56 11.74 -18.18
CA MET A 95 -2.57 11.48 -19.21
C MET A 95 -3.81 12.37 -19.05
N ASP A 96 -4.30 12.52 -17.83
CA ASP A 96 -5.60 13.14 -17.54
C ASP A 96 -5.47 14.49 -16.80
N GLY A 97 -4.25 14.87 -16.42
CA GLY A 97 -3.97 16.04 -15.59
C GLY A 97 -4.02 15.73 -14.08
N ALA A 98 -3.61 16.70 -13.25
CA ALA A 98 -3.59 16.53 -11.80
C ALA A 98 -4.94 16.95 -11.16
N PRO A 99 -5.81 16.01 -10.74
CA PRO A 99 -7.01 16.37 -10.02
C PRO A 99 -6.67 16.87 -8.60
N ALA A 100 -7.56 17.67 -8.02
CA ALA A 100 -7.36 18.19 -6.67
C ALA A 100 -7.21 17.05 -5.64
N GLY A 101 -6.18 17.14 -4.80
CA GLY A 101 -5.91 16.17 -3.75
C GLY A 101 -5.06 14.96 -4.17
N VAL A 102 -4.67 14.84 -5.45
CA VAL A 102 -3.82 13.74 -5.95
C VAL A 102 -2.42 13.73 -5.32
N GLU A 103 -1.94 14.87 -4.82
CA GLU A 103 -0.65 15.01 -4.16
C GLU A 103 -0.56 14.14 -2.89
N THR A 104 -1.67 13.98 -2.16
CA THR A 104 -1.68 13.22 -0.90
C THR A 104 -1.37 11.73 -1.11
N PRO A 105 -2.11 10.99 -1.97
CA PRO A 105 -1.79 9.59 -2.24
C PRO A 105 -0.41 9.41 -2.87
N ILE A 106 0.04 10.32 -3.75
CA ILE A 106 1.39 10.28 -4.33
C ILE A 106 2.46 10.34 -3.23
N ILE A 107 2.34 11.28 -2.29
CA ILE A 107 3.28 11.43 -1.18
C ILE A 107 3.27 10.18 -0.30
N ILE A 108 2.09 9.68 0.06
CA ILE A 108 1.95 8.48 0.88
C ILE A 108 2.62 7.29 0.18
N GLU A 109 2.28 7.00 -1.06
CA GLU A 109 2.83 5.88 -1.82
C GLU A 109 4.35 5.99 -1.95
N ALA A 110 4.89 7.18 -2.27
CA ALA A 110 6.32 7.42 -2.35
C ALA A 110 7.03 7.19 -1.01
N VAL A 111 6.47 7.68 0.10
CA VAL A 111 7.00 7.46 1.45
C VAL A 111 7.00 5.96 1.78
N LEU A 112 5.91 5.24 1.51
CA LEU A 112 5.81 3.80 1.76
C LEU A 112 6.87 3.03 0.98
N VAL A 113 7.08 3.35 -0.31
CA VAL A 113 8.14 2.75 -1.12
C VAL A 113 9.53 2.99 -0.52
N VAL A 114 9.83 4.24 -0.14
CA VAL A 114 11.13 4.59 0.47
C VAL A 114 11.36 3.82 1.77
N LEU A 115 10.36 3.76 2.65
CA LEU A 115 10.45 3.03 3.93
C LEU A 115 10.66 1.54 3.72
N LEU A 116 9.96 0.93 2.75
CA LEU A 116 10.08 -0.50 2.44
C LEU A 116 11.43 -0.83 1.80
N VAL A 117 11.91 -0.04 0.84
CA VAL A 117 13.23 -0.25 0.21
C VAL A 117 14.35 -0.05 1.24
N PHE A 118 14.26 0.98 2.08
CA PHE A 118 15.19 1.19 3.19
C PHE A 118 15.17 0.01 4.17
N GLY A 119 13.97 -0.46 4.53
CA GLY A 119 13.77 -1.62 5.39
C GLY A 119 14.39 -2.89 4.83
N ALA A 120 14.08 -3.22 3.57
CA ALA A 120 14.59 -4.39 2.87
C ALA A 120 16.12 -4.40 2.79
N ARG A 121 16.74 -3.27 2.40
CA ARG A 121 18.19 -3.14 2.31
C ARG A 121 18.89 -3.22 3.67
N THR A 122 18.30 -2.62 4.70
CA THR A 122 18.93 -2.56 6.02
C THR A 122 18.80 -3.89 6.77
N LEU A 123 17.66 -4.57 6.64
CA LEU A 123 17.41 -5.84 7.32
C LEU A 123 18.04 -7.02 6.57
N GLY A 124 18.15 -6.97 5.24
CA GLY A 124 18.77 -8.03 4.44
C GLY A 124 20.30 -8.09 4.46
N ARG A 125 20.97 -7.15 5.14
CA ARG A 125 22.43 -7.18 5.39
C ARG A 125 22.81 -7.99 6.63
N ARG A 126 21.84 -8.63 7.28
CA ARG A 126 22.02 -9.58 8.38
C ARG A 126 22.05 -10.98 7.83
#